data_AF-A0A2I1HLQ2-F1
#
_entry.id   AF-A0A2I1HLQ2-F1
#
_cell.length_a   1.000
_cell.length_b   1.000
_cell.length_c   1.000
_cell.angle_alpha   90.00
_cell.angle_beta   90.00
_cell.angle_gamma   90.00
#
_symmetry.space_group_name_H-M   'P 1'
#
loop_
_entity.id
_entity.type
_entity.pdbx_description
1 polymer ?
#
loop_
_entity_poly.entity_id
_entity_poly.type
_entity_poly.pdbx_seq_one_letter_code
_entity_poly.pdbx_strand_id
1 'polypeptide(L)'
;MGIILTSIKNFFEPTSKLKSSPIQISFVPFNINKSVCDCGNVYSETILLQKFCKNCLFVYIKNIKNFDAYLDIHYKKHLGIEEQFEILSEGLYFKQIITNHSLLFYDKLYETCELCGHKYYGIICSVCYLISFTWVDTTSTIPILYLPWWDTHNQCIVCDSELEFKSNCQKWCSNCLIIYTGCRYCLTTNIIFGITNQSQCRKCKRILSIDINISTDNMTNVGKYFLEFNNHNYNQISNYVNNIDQNSNLLEIYNFIKKLSYFNFRIYSQIKENNEDYLNELIIPIIFIPLNNNKSTCHYCKQIYSMTSLFNQKYCKNCLNWYIKYATSNVNIKTVINNLDVYIKTPNTNCNKYEPRNLRDLNFCNQEWCEN
;
A
#
# COMPACT_ATOMS: atom_id res chain seq x y z
N MET A 1 15.83 -22.11 -3.96
CA MET A 1 15.52 -22.15 -2.52
C MET A 1 14.01 -21.93 -2.38
N GLY A 2 13.29 -22.94 -1.88
CA GLY A 2 11.83 -22.90 -1.80
C GLY A 2 11.37 -21.88 -0.77
N ILE A 3 10.30 -21.14 -1.08
CA ILE A 3 9.64 -20.23 -0.14
C ILE A 3 8.98 -21.09 0.94
N ILE A 4 9.48 -21.03 2.17
CA ILE A 4 8.83 -21.64 3.33
C ILE A 4 7.90 -20.59 3.93
N LEU A 5 6.60 -20.85 3.87
CA LEU A 5 5.58 -20.01 4.50
C LEU A 5 5.44 -20.40 5.97
N THR A 6 6.08 -19.64 6.86
CA THR A 6 6.02 -19.78 8.32
C THR A 6 4.96 -18.83 8.89
N SER A 7 3.69 -19.20 8.76
CA SER A 7 2.67 -18.93 9.79
C SER A 7 1.42 -19.77 9.56
N ILE A 8 1.13 -20.63 10.54
CA ILE A 8 -0.10 -21.42 10.63
C ILE A 8 -1.20 -20.49 11.14
N LYS A 9 -1.76 -19.65 10.27
CA LYS A 9 -3.11 -19.07 10.45
C LYS A 9 -3.78 -18.93 9.08
N ASN A 10 -4.61 -19.93 8.79
CA ASN A 10 -5.58 -20.05 7.71
C ASN A 10 -5.13 -19.68 6.29
N PHE A 11 -4.91 -20.72 5.50
CA PHE A 11 -4.67 -20.67 4.06
C PHE A 11 -5.95 -20.25 3.32
N PHE A 12 -6.41 -19.02 3.51
CA PHE A 12 -7.59 -18.51 2.81
C PHE A 12 -7.26 -18.26 1.34
N GLU A 13 -8.08 -18.84 0.45
CA GLU A 13 -8.08 -18.48 -0.96
C GLU A 13 -8.70 -17.08 -1.13
N PRO A 14 -7.99 -16.12 -1.76
CA PRO A 14 -8.43 -14.72 -1.83
C PRO A 14 -9.80 -14.51 -2.47
N THR A 15 -10.21 -15.41 -3.37
CA THR A 15 -11.54 -15.42 -4.01
C THR A 15 -12.00 -16.86 -4.23
N SER A 16 -12.35 -17.55 -3.13
CA SER A 16 -12.67 -18.99 -3.12
C SER A 16 -13.82 -19.39 -4.05
N LYS A 17 -14.70 -18.44 -4.41
CA LYS A 17 -15.85 -18.68 -5.30
C LYS A 17 -15.54 -18.48 -6.78
N LEU A 18 -14.37 -17.94 -7.11
CA LEU A 18 -13.89 -17.80 -8.49
C LEU A 18 -12.73 -18.77 -8.70
N LYS A 19 -12.60 -19.33 -9.90
CA LYS A 19 -11.44 -20.14 -10.28
C LYS A 19 -10.35 -19.24 -10.86
N SER A 20 -9.12 -19.76 -10.96
CA SER A 20 -8.12 -19.12 -11.82
C SER A 20 -8.46 -19.41 -13.28
N SER A 21 -8.41 -18.39 -14.13
CA SER A 21 -8.59 -18.54 -15.57
C SER A 21 -7.60 -19.56 -16.16
N PRO A 22 -8.01 -20.40 -17.12
CA PRO A 22 -7.11 -21.33 -17.81
C PRO A 22 -6.12 -20.60 -18.73
N ILE A 23 -6.48 -19.43 -19.26
CA ILE A 23 -5.62 -18.58 -20.09
C ILE A 23 -5.44 -17.19 -19.47
N GLN A 24 -4.47 -16.40 -19.94
CA GLN A 24 -4.24 -15.06 -19.42
C GLN A 24 -5.39 -14.11 -19.77
N ILE A 25 -5.78 -13.28 -18.80
CA ILE A 25 -6.71 -12.16 -18.97
C ILE A 25 -5.90 -10.94 -19.44
N SER A 26 -5.81 -10.78 -20.77
CA SER A 26 -5.03 -9.73 -21.42
C SER A 26 -5.88 -8.51 -21.84
N PHE A 27 -7.21 -8.60 -21.73
CA PHE A 27 -8.09 -7.53 -22.18
C PHE A 27 -8.13 -6.31 -21.26
N VAL A 28 -7.47 -6.31 -20.10
CA VAL A 28 -7.38 -5.16 -19.18
C VAL A 28 -5.94 -4.67 -19.02
N PRO A 29 -5.69 -3.36 -18.94
CA PRO A 29 -4.35 -2.85 -18.69
C PRO A 29 -4.00 -2.93 -17.20
N PHE A 30 -2.70 -2.98 -16.91
CA PHE A 30 -2.21 -2.75 -15.54
C PHE A 30 -1.93 -1.27 -15.29
N ASN A 31 -1.46 -0.57 -16.33
CA ASN A 31 -1.32 0.89 -16.32
C ASN A 31 -2.62 1.53 -16.84
N ILE A 32 -3.38 2.15 -15.94
CA ILE A 32 -4.62 2.87 -16.31
C ILE A 32 -4.37 4.01 -17.32
N ASN A 33 -3.15 4.54 -17.42
CA ASN A 33 -2.82 5.59 -18.40
C ASN A 33 -2.64 5.04 -19.82
N LYS A 34 -2.49 3.73 -20.00
CA LYS A 34 -2.34 3.11 -21.32
C LYS A 34 -3.65 3.26 -22.13
N SER A 35 -3.58 3.86 -23.30
CA SER A 35 -4.74 4.11 -24.18
C SER A 35 -4.99 2.98 -25.19
N VAL A 36 -3.93 2.28 -25.62
CA VAL A 36 -4.00 1.24 -26.65
C VAL A 36 -3.65 -0.12 -26.06
N CYS A 37 -4.43 -1.14 -26.38
CA CYS A 37 -4.20 -2.53 -26.02
C CYS A 37 -3.05 -3.14 -26.84
N ASP A 38 -2.45 -4.22 -26.35
CA ASP A 38 -1.36 -4.91 -27.03
C ASP A 38 -1.77 -5.50 -28.41
N CYS A 39 -3.07 -5.65 -28.65
CA CYS A 39 -3.61 -6.02 -29.96
C CYS A 39 -3.78 -4.84 -30.93
N GLY A 40 -3.36 -3.63 -30.56
CA GLY A 40 -3.46 -2.41 -31.37
C GLY A 40 -4.80 -1.66 -31.26
N ASN A 41 -5.81 -2.21 -30.57
CA ASN A 41 -7.11 -1.57 -30.41
C ASN A 41 -7.13 -0.62 -29.20
N VAL A 42 -7.87 0.49 -29.30
CA VAL A 42 -8.06 1.43 -28.19
C VAL A 42 -8.89 0.78 -27.07
N TYR A 43 -8.53 1.05 -25.82
CA TYR A 43 -9.31 0.61 -24.67
C TYR A 43 -10.65 1.33 -24.61
N SER A 44 -11.73 0.58 -24.34
CA SER A 44 -13.02 1.12 -23.92
C SER A 44 -13.06 1.28 -22.40
N GLU A 45 -14.01 2.05 -21.90
CA GLU A 45 -14.20 2.27 -20.46
C GLU A 45 -15.57 1.78 -19.98
N THR A 46 -15.61 1.28 -18.76
CA THR A 46 -16.85 0.93 -18.05
C THR A 46 -17.43 2.13 -17.30
N ILE A 47 -18.61 1.97 -16.68
CA ILE A 47 -19.21 3.00 -15.80
C ILE A 47 -18.32 3.35 -14.59
N LEU A 48 -17.43 2.45 -14.18
CA LEU A 48 -16.44 2.67 -13.12
C LEU A 48 -15.07 3.12 -13.68
N LEU A 49 -15.04 3.61 -14.92
CA LEU A 49 -13.84 4.04 -15.64
C LEU A 49 -12.76 2.95 -15.72
N GLN A 50 -13.16 1.68 -15.74
CA GLN A 50 -12.24 0.57 -15.92
C GLN A 50 -11.95 0.40 -17.39
N LYS A 51 -10.67 0.43 -17.76
CA LYS A 51 -10.26 0.20 -19.15
C LYS A 51 -10.29 -1.29 -19.50
N PHE A 52 -10.88 -1.61 -20.64
CA PHE A 52 -10.88 -2.96 -21.20
C PHE A 52 -10.94 -2.95 -22.74
N CYS A 53 -10.33 -3.94 -23.37
CA CYS A 53 -10.29 -4.07 -24.82
C CYS A 53 -11.41 -4.99 -25.28
N LYS A 54 -12.41 -4.44 -25.99
CA LYS A 54 -13.58 -5.17 -26.49
C LYS A 54 -13.17 -6.39 -27.34
N ASN A 55 -12.22 -6.21 -28.24
CA ASN A 55 -11.76 -7.29 -29.12
C ASN A 55 -11.07 -8.42 -28.35
N CYS A 56 -10.16 -8.10 -27.43
CA CYS A 56 -9.52 -9.12 -26.59
C CYS A 56 -10.51 -9.81 -25.65
N LEU A 57 -11.51 -9.09 -25.13
CA LEU A 57 -12.58 -9.67 -24.33
C LEU A 57 -13.43 -10.64 -25.15
N PHE A 58 -13.80 -10.27 -26.38
CA PHE A 58 -14.52 -11.14 -27.31
C PHE A 58 -13.76 -12.44 -27.59
N VAL A 59 -12.47 -12.31 -27.92
CA VAL A 59 -11.60 -13.48 -28.15
C VAL A 59 -11.50 -14.35 -26.89
N TYR A 60 -11.37 -13.73 -25.71
CA TYR A 60 -11.31 -14.44 -24.43
C TYR A 60 -12.59 -15.25 -24.18
N ILE A 61 -13.78 -14.63 -24.32
CA ILE A 61 -15.07 -15.28 -24.11
C ILE A 61 -15.31 -16.41 -25.12
N LYS A 62 -14.96 -16.19 -26.40
CA LYS A 62 -15.08 -17.23 -27.44
C LYS A 62 -14.24 -18.48 -27.13
N ASN A 63 -13.07 -18.28 -26.53
CA ASN A 63 -12.13 -19.37 -26.23
C ASN A 63 -12.41 -20.07 -24.89
N ILE A 64 -13.21 -19.47 -24.00
CA ILE A 64 -13.48 -20.01 -22.66
C ILE A 64 -14.97 -20.26 -22.49
N LYS A 65 -15.35 -21.53 -22.39
CA LYS A 65 -16.68 -21.93 -21.93
C LYS A 65 -16.83 -21.58 -20.44
N ASN A 66 -17.99 -21.03 -20.06
CA ASN A 66 -18.32 -20.66 -18.67
C ASN A 66 -17.34 -19.63 -18.06
N PHE A 67 -17.20 -18.47 -18.70
CA PHE A 67 -16.28 -17.42 -18.25
C PHE A 67 -16.66 -16.83 -16.87
N ASP A 68 -17.92 -16.93 -16.47
CA ASP A 68 -18.44 -16.52 -15.16
C ASP A 68 -17.78 -17.27 -13.99
N ALA A 69 -17.18 -18.44 -14.26
CA ALA A 69 -16.38 -19.14 -13.27
C ALA A 69 -15.05 -18.43 -12.94
N TYR A 70 -14.60 -17.48 -13.77
CA TYR A 70 -13.30 -16.82 -13.66
C TYR A 70 -13.41 -15.30 -13.51
N LEU A 71 -14.46 -14.70 -14.07
CA LEU A 71 -14.73 -13.27 -14.07
C LEU A 71 -15.99 -12.95 -13.27
N ASP A 72 -15.89 -12.03 -12.33
CA ASP A 72 -17.03 -11.44 -11.63
C ASP A 72 -17.40 -10.12 -12.32
N ILE A 73 -18.45 -10.19 -13.14
CA ILE A 73 -18.92 -9.13 -14.01
C ILE A 73 -20.32 -8.73 -13.59
N HIS A 74 -20.51 -7.45 -13.24
CA HIS A 74 -21.84 -6.90 -13.06
C HIS A 74 -22.34 -6.26 -14.34
N TYR A 75 -23.61 -6.50 -14.68
CA TYR A 75 -24.31 -5.87 -15.78
C TYR A 75 -25.71 -5.43 -15.34
N LYS A 76 -26.09 -4.19 -15.67
CA LYS A 76 -27.44 -3.67 -15.41
C LYS A 76 -28.42 -4.36 -16.39
N LYS A 77 -29.27 -5.24 -15.87
CA LYS A 77 -30.17 -6.16 -16.60
C LYS A 77 -31.01 -5.49 -17.71
N HIS A 78 -30.97 -6.03 -18.93
CA HIS A 78 -32.09 -6.38 -19.84
C HIS A 78 -31.53 -6.71 -21.24
N LEU A 79 -31.11 -7.94 -21.54
CA LEU A 79 -31.04 -8.57 -22.89
C LEU A 79 -30.32 -9.93 -22.80
N GLY A 80 -30.46 -10.82 -23.78
CA GLY A 80 -29.81 -12.15 -23.81
C GLY A 80 -28.38 -12.10 -24.36
N ILE A 81 -27.50 -13.01 -23.90
CA ILE A 81 -26.04 -13.01 -24.13
C ILE A 81 -25.64 -12.97 -25.62
N GLU A 82 -26.45 -13.51 -26.52
CA GLU A 82 -26.15 -13.58 -27.96
C GLU A 82 -26.37 -12.24 -28.71
N GLU A 83 -27.15 -11.32 -28.16
CA GLU A 83 -27.43 -9.99 -28.75
C GLU A 83 -26.55 -8.87 -28.13
N GLN A 84 -25.70 -9.18 -27.14
CA GLN A 84 -25.07 -8.19 -26.26
C GLN A 84 -23.73 -7.61 -26.73
N PHE A 85 -23.01 -8.24 -27.66
CA PHE A 85 -21.62 -7.85 -27.93
C PHE A 85 -21.46 -6.48 -28.64
N GLU A 86 -22.50 -6.00 -29.33
CA GLU A 86 -22.50 -4.66 -29.94
C GLU A 86 -22.91 -3.54 -28.96
N ILE A 87 -23.64 -3.86 -27.87
CA ILE A 87 -24.25 -2.87 -26.95
C ILE A 87 -23.43 -2.65 -25.66
N LEU A 88 -22.36 -3.43 -25.44
CA LEU A 88 -21.56 -3.38 -24.21
C LEU A 88 -20.63 -2.15 -24.16
N SER A 89 -21.12 -1.04 -23.62
CA SER A 89 -20.27 -0.05 -22.94
C SER A 89 -20.90 0.64 -21.74
N GLU A 90 -22.23 0.77 -21.63
CA GLU A 90 -22.80 1.71 -20.66
C GLU A 90 -23.18 1.11 -19.29
N GLY A 91 -23.45 -0.20 -19.19
CA GLY A 91 -24.00 -0.82 -17.97
C GLY A 91 -23.14 -1.89 -17.28
N LEU A 92 -21.93 -2.12 -17.78
CA LEU A 92 -21.01 -3.20 -17.37
C LEU A 92 -19.96 -2.66 -16.39
N TYR A 93 -19.55 -3.46 -15.39
CA TYR A 93 -18.24 -3.30 -14.72
C TYR A 93 -17.71 -4.63 -14.16
N PHE A 94 -16.38 -4.71 -13.99
CA PHE A 94 -15.70 -5.88 -13.44
C PHE A 94 -15.46 -5.71 -11.94
N LYS A 95 -16.02 -6.56 -11.07
CA LYS A 95 -15.81 -6.44 -9.61
C LYS A 95 -14.36 -6.69 -9.20
N GLN A 96 -13.63 -7.48 -9.98
CA GLN A 96 -12.21 -7.78 -9.77
C GLN A 96 -11.25 -6.67 -10.20
N ILE A 97 -11.70 -5.53 -10.73
CA ILE A 97 -10.81 -4.46 -11.25
C ILE A 97 -11.09 -3.18 -10.50
N ILE A 98 -10.10 -2.63 -9.81
CA ILE A 98 -10.28 -1.44 -8.96
C ILE A 98 -9.51 -0.25 -9.52
N THR A 99 -10.23 0.85 -9.71
CA THR A 99 -9.75 2.14 -10.20
C THR A 99 -9.93 3.21 -9.12
N ASN A 100 -9.36 4.41 -9.33
CA ASN A 100 -9.61 5.57 -8.48
C ASN A 100 -11.11 5.87 -8.36
N HIS A 101 -11.88 5.63 -9.42
CA HIS A 101 -13.32 5.88 -9.43
C HIS A 101 -14.09 4.86 -8.60
N SER A 102 -13.61 3.61 -8.49
CA SER A 102 -14.15 2.63 -7.54
C SER A 102 -14.12 3.16 -6.09
N LEU A 103 -13.11 3.97 -5.74
CA LEU A 103 -12.99 4.62 -4.43
C LEU A 103 -13.97 5.78 -4.23
N LEU A 104 -14.79 6.17 -5.22
CA LEU A 104 -15.80 7.22 -5.05
C LEU A 104 -17.22 6.66 -4.88
N PHE A 105 -17.40 5.37 -5.14
CA PHE A 105 -18.71 4.71 -5.22
C PHE A 105 -18.98 3.73 -4.07
N TYR A 106 -18.06 3.55 -3.12
CA TYR A 106 -18.21 2.53 -2.08
C TYR A 106 -19.30 2.82 -1.05
N ASP A 107 -19.62 4.09 -0.77
CA ASP A 107 -20.66 4.46 0.23
C ASP A 107 -22.10 4.37 -0.31
N LYS A 108 -22.29 4.08 -1.60
CA LYS A 108 -23.58 4.28 -2.29
C LYS A 108 -24.26 3.00 -2.76
N LEU A 109 -23.62 1.84 -2.61
CA LEU A 109 -24.10 0.57 -3.14
C LEU A 109 -24.37 -0.40 -2.00
N TYR A 110 -25.66 -0.65 -1.75
CA TYR A 110 -26.11 -1.75 -0.90
C TYR A 110 -26.61 -2.86 -1.82
N GLU A 111 -25.81 -3.92 -1.95
CA GLU A 111 -26.07 -5.01 -2.89
C GLU A 111 -26.11 -6.35 -2.18
N THR A 112 -26.80 -7.30 -2.81
CA THR A 112 -26.70 -8.72 -2.47
C THR A 112 -25.63 -9.34 -3.37
N CYS A 113 -24.60 -9.94 -2.78
CA CYS A 113 -23.51 -10.54 -3.53
C CYS A 113 -24.01 -11.74 -4.34
N GLU A 114 -23.86 -11.71 -5.67
CA GLU A 114 -24.27 -12.81 -6.54
C GLU A 114 -23.51 -14.12 -6.26
N LEU A 115 -22.28 -14.03 -5.76
CA LEU A 115 -21.46 -15.20 -5.42
C LEU A 115 -21.92 -15.87 -4.11
N CYS A 116 -22.42 -15.14 -3.11
CA CYS A 116 -22.72 -15.70 -1.78
C CYS A 116 -24.08 -15.40 -1.17
N GLY A 117 -24.88 -14.53 -1.76
CA GLY A 117 -26.15 -14.08 -1.23
C GLY A 117 -26.03 -13.17 0.00
N HIS A 118 -24.82 -12.82 0.45
CA HIS A 118 -24.63 -11.90 1.57
C HIS A 118 -24.92 -10.46 1.14
N LYS A 119 -25.57 -9.69 2.02
CA LYS A 119 -25.77 -8.26 1.80
C LYS A 119 -24.55 -7.52 2.29
N TYR A 120 -24.04 -6.59 1.50
CA TYR A 120 -22.83 -5.86 1.82
C TYR A 120 -22.89 -4.42 1.29
N TYR A 121 -22.02 -3.57 1.83
CA TYR A 121 -21.83 -2.21 1.37
C TYR A 121 -20.58 -2.13 0.49
N GLY A 122 -20.71 -1.49 -0.67
CA GLY A 122 -19.62 -1.21 -1.61
C GLY A 122 -19.59 -2.14 -2.82
N ILE A 123 -18.46 -2.12 -3.53
CA ILE A 123 -18.30 -2.84 -4.81
C ILE A 123 -17.91 -4.30 -4.58
N ILE A 124 -17.05 -4.54 -3.59
CA ILE A 124 -16.44 -5.85 -3.32
C ILE A 124 -17.02 -6.45 -2.04
N CYS A 125 -17.56 -7.65 -2.14
CA CYS A 125 -18.09 -8.38 -0.99
C CYS A 125 -16.95 -8.95 -0.13
N SER A 126 -16.81 -8.49 1.11
CA SER A 126 -15.77 -8.92 2.06
C SER A 126 -15.85 -10.41 2.44
N VAL A 127 -17.01 -11.05 2.28
CA VAL A 127 -17.14 -12.50 2.45
C VAL A 127 -16.51 -13.30 1.28
N CYS A 128 -16.56 -12.75 0.06
CA CYS A 128 -16.10 -13.44 -1.16
C CYS A 128 -14.67 -13.07 -1.55
N TYR A 129 -14.20 -11.92 -1.09
CA TYR A 129 -12.90 -11.34 -1.40
C TYR A 129 -12.13 -11.15 -0.11
N LEU A 130 -11.10 -11.97 0.08
CA LEU A 130 -10.31 -11.98 1.31
C LEU A 130 -8.97 -11.31 1.06
N ILE A 131 -8.78 -10.16 1.70
CA ILE A 131 -7.47 -9.53 1.84
C ILE A 131 -6.65 -10.36 2.82
N SER A 132 -5.35 -10.45 2.58
CA SER A 132 -4.45 -11.05 3.57
C SER A 132 -3.11 -10.34 3.61
N PHE A 133 -2.49 -10.32 4.78
CA PHE A 133 -1.19 -9.70 4.99
C PHE A 133 -0.28 -10.70 5.71
N THR A 134 0.86 -11.03 5.11
CA THR A 134 1.78 -12.03 5.66
C THR A 134 3.22 -11.61 5.45
N TRP A 135 4.11 -12.18 6.25
CA TRP A 135 5.54 -12.09 6.04
C TRP A 135 6.05 -13.34 5.35
N VAL A 136 6.91 -13.16 4.35
CA VAL A 136 7.55 -14.24 3.61
C VAL A 136 9.03 -14.24 3.94
N ASP A 137 9.50 -15.37 4.47
CA ASP A 137 10.91 -15.54 4.81
C ASP A 137 11.73 -15.75 3.53
N THR A 138 12.57 -14.75 3.21
CA THR A 138 13.59 -14.83 2.16
C THR A 138 14.97 -14.66 2.82
N THR A 139 15.91 -13.91 2.22
CA THR A 139 17.10 -13.41 2.94
C THR A 139 16.72 -12.42 4.04
N SER A 140 15.54 -11.80 3.94
CA SER A 140 14.88 -11.01 4.98
C SER A 140 13.38 -11.34 5.02
N THR A 141 12.73 -11.09 6.15
CA THR A 141 11.30 -11.33 6.34
C THR A 141 10.50 -10.19 5.68
N ILE A 142 9.94 -10.42 4.49
CA ILE A 142 9.30 -9.38 3.65
C ILE A 142 7.78 -9.38 3.86
N PRO A 143 7.16 -8.27 4.28
CA PRO A 143 5.71 -8.13 4.35
C PRO A 143 5.08 -8.02 2.96
N ILE A 144 4.00 -8.77 2.74
CA ILE A 144 3.23 -8.77 1.50
C ILE A 144 1.73 -8.65 1.83
N LEU A 145 1.10 -7.65 1.22
CA LEU A 145 -0.35 -7.49 1.18
C LEU A 145 -0.89 -8.11 -0.11
N TYR A 146 -1.76 -9.11 0.04
CA TYR A 146 -2.44 -9.76 -1.07
C TYR A 146 -3.83 -9.15 -1.23
N LEU A 147 -4.03 -8.41 -2.32
CA LEU A 147 -5.32 -7.88 -2.72
C LEU A 147 -6.05 -8.89 -3.62
N PRO A 148 -7.31 -9.23 -3.32
CA PRO A 148 -8.11 -10.17 -4.11
C PRO A 148 -8.67 -9.55 -5.41
N TRP A 149 -8.16 -8.40 -5.83
CA TRP A 149 -8.52 -7.68 -7.06
C TRP A 149 -7.29 -7.14 -7.79
N TRP A 150 -7.49 -6.72 -9.03
CA TRP A 150 -6.52 -6.11 -9.92
C TRP A 150 -6.46 -4.60 -9.68
N ASP A 151 -5.34 -4.16 -9.12
CA ASP A 151 -5.09 -2.76 -8.78
C ASP A 151 -4.55 -1.97 -9.99
N THR A 152 -5.38 -1.10 -10.58
CA THR A 152 -4.98 -0.30 -11.75
C THR A 152 -4.34 1.04 -11.40
N HIS A 153 -4.23 1.37 -10.11
CA HIS A 153 -3.68 2.66 -9.65
C HIS A 153 -2.29 2.92 -10.23
N ASN A 154 -2.03 4.14 -10.68
CA ASN A 154 -0.72 4.58 -11.17
C ASN A 154 0.08 5.31 -10.08
N GLN A 155 -0.49 5.48 -8.88
CA GLN A 155 0.13 6.13 -7.73
C GLN A 155 0.43 5.12 -6.64
N CYS A 156 1.54 5.35 -5.92
CA CYS A 156 1.92 4.54 -4.78
C CYS A 156 0.93 4.73 -3.63
N ILE A 157 0.46 3.62 -3.04
CA ILE A 157 -0.48 3.59 -1.92
C ILE A 157 0.00 4.35 -0.67
N VAL A 158 1.32 4.55 -0.54
CA VAL A 158 1.94 5.19 0.63
C VAL A 158 2.26 6.66 0.38
N CYS A 159 2.87 7.00 -0.76
CA CYS A 159 3.44 8.33 -0.98
C CYS A 159 2.82 9.11 -2.15
N ASP A 160 1.78 8.56 -2.77
CA ASP A 160 1.07 9.11 -3.94
C ASP A 160 1.95 9.42 -5.16
N SER A 161 3.25 9.06 -5.13
CA SER A 161 4.16 9.24 -6.25
C SER A 161 3.78 8.32 -7.40
N GLU A 162 3.99 8.78 -8.62
CA GLU A 162 3.76 7.97 -9.82
C GLU A 162 4.62 6.69 -9.78
N LEU A 163 4.02 5.57 -10.18
CA LEU A 163 4.63 4.26 -10.20
C LEU A 163 5.35 4.04 -11.53
N GLU A 164 6.56 3.48 -11.45
CA GLU A 164 7.31 3.03 -12.62
C GLU A 164 6.76 1.67 -13.08
N PHE A 165 6.19 1.61 -14.27
CA PHE A 165 5.73 0.35 -14.86
C PHE A 165 6.90 -0.38 -15.53
N LYS A 166 7.21 -1.59 -15.07
CA LYS A 166 8.27 -2.44 -15.64
C LYS A 166 7.73 -3.44 -16.65
N SER A 167 6.46 -3.85 -16.49
CA SER A 167 5.77 -4.74 -17.40
C SER A 167 4.26 -4.57 -17.33
N ASN A 168 3.51 -5.36 -18.10
CA ASN A 168 2.05 -5.40 -18.05
C ASN A 168 1.50 -6.06 -16.75
N CYS A 169 2.34 -6.45 -15.80
CA CYS A 169 1.94 -7.03 -14.52
C CYS A 169 2.88 -6.63 -13.37
N GLN A 170 3.78 -5.68 -13.58
CA GLN A 170 4.73 -5.22 -12.56
C GLN A 170 4.85 -3.69 -12.62
N LYS A 171 4.69 -3.06 -11.46
CA LYS A 171 4.91 -1.63 -11.24
C LYS A 171 5.60 -1.41 -9.89
N TRP A 172 6.30 -0.30 -9.73
CA TRP A 172 7.27 -0.10 -8.65
C TRP A 172 7.29 1.35 -8.16
N CYS A 173 7.48 1.53 -6.85
CA CYS A 173 7.76 2.82 -6.23
C CYS A 173 9.17 2.83 -5.65
N SER A 174 10.07 3.60 -6.26
CA SER A 174 11.45 3.79 -5.77
C SER A 174 11.52 4.54 -4.44
N ASN A 175 10.60 5.48 -4.20
CA ASN A 175 10.56 6.26 -2.96
C ASN A 175 10.20 5.42 -1.72
N CYS A 176 9.39 4.38 -1.89
CA CYS A 176 8.91 3.55 -0.77
C CYS A 176 9.41 2.11 -0.85
N LEU A 177 10.25 1.77 -1.82
CA LEU A 177 10.68 0.40 -2.08
C LEU A 177 9.51 -0.60 -2.14
N ILE A 178 8.40 -0.19 -2.78
CA ILE A 178 7.18 -1.01 -2.88
C ILE A 178 7.03 -1.55 -4.29
N ILE A 179 6.84 -2.86 -4.40
CA ILE A 179 6.64 -3.58 -5.65
C ILE A 179 5.20 -4.03 -5.72
N TYR A 180 4.57 -3.86 -6.87
CA TYR A 180 3.21 -4.32 -7.12
C TYR A 180 3.27 -5.35 -8.25
N THR A 181 2.80 -6.56 -7.99
CA THR A 181 2.74 -7.63 -8.97
C THR A 181 1.31 -8.11 -9.19
N GLY A 182 0.89 -8.19 -10.45
CA GLY A 182 -0.46 -8.62 -10.84
C GLY A 182 -0.48 -10.04 -11.38
N CYS A 183 -1.47 -10.85 -10.98
CA CYS A 183 -1.71 -12.16 -11.59
C CYS A 183 -2.74 -12.08 -12.72
N ARG A 184 -2.28 -12.25 -13.97
CA ARG A 184 -3.13 -12.25 -15.17
C ARG A 184 -4.13 -13.40 -15.26
N TYR A 185 -4.03 -14.42 -14.42
CA TYR A 185 -4.98 -15.54 -14.39
C TYR A 185 -6.06 -15.39 -13.32
N CYS A 186 -5.80 -14.57 -12.30
CA CYS A 186 -6.69 -14.43 -11.14
C CYS A 186 -7.26 -13.02 -10.96
N LEU A 187 -6.70 -12.03 -11.67
CA LEU A 187 -6.95 -10.60 -11.44
C LEU A 187 -6.75 -10.22 -9.96
N THR A 188 -5.59 -10.58 -9.40
CA THR A 188 -5.18 -10.24 -8.03
C THR A 188 -3.88 -9.44 -8.06
N THR A 189 -3.63 -8.63 -7.03
CA THR A 189 -2.39 -7.87 -6.88
C THR A 189 -1.70 -8.21 -5.56
N ASN A 190 -0.40 -8.47 -5.62
CA ASN A 190 0.45 -8.50 -4.43
C ASN A 190 1.14 -7.12 -4.32
N ILE A 191 1.03 -6.48 -3.16
CA ILE A 191 1.81 -5.30 -2.79
C ILE A 191 2.90 -5.77 -1.83
N ILE A 192 4.15 -5.66 -2.25
CA ILE A 192 5.32 -6.19 -1.58
C ILE A 192 6.10 -5.01 -1.03
N PHE A 193 6.23 -4.96 0.30
CA PHE A 193 6.92 -3.87 0.98
C PHE A 193 8.39 -4.26 1.18
N GLY A 194 9.23 -3.98 0.20
CA GLY A 194 10.63 -4.38 0.20
C GLY A 194 11.11 -4.87 -1.16
N ILE A 195 12.34 -5.40 -1.19
CA ILE A 195 13.01 -5.84 -2.41
C ILE A 195 13.03 -7.36 -2.46
N THR A 196 12.56 -7.93 -3.56
CA THR A 196 12.61 -9.37 -3.86
C THR A 196 12.72 -9.57 -5.37
N ASN A 197 13.27 -10.71 -5.79
CA ASN A 197 13.42 -11.09 -7.20
C ASN A 197 12.23 -11.92 -7.72
N GLN A 198 11.28 -12.31 -6.87
CA GLN A 198 10.11 -13.06 -7.27
C GLN A 198 8.90 -12.79 -6.38
N SER A 199 7.71 -13.02 -6.93
CA SER A 199 6.47 -13.10 -6.16
C SER A 199 5.64 -14.29 -6.60
N GLN A 200 4.84 -14.84 -5.69
CA GLN A 200 3.92 -15.92 -5.99
C GLN A 200 2.47 -15.45 -5.83
N CYS A 201 1.63 -15.70 -6.81
CA CYS A 201 0.19 -15.47 -6.66
C CYS A 201 -0.37 -16.40 -5.58
N ARG A 202 -1.03 -15.83 -4.57
CA ARG A 202 -1.58 -16.62 -3.45
C ARG A 202 -2.65 -17.62 -3.90
N LYS A 203 -3.44 -17.27 -4.92
CA LYS A 203 -4.53 -18.09 -5.47
C LYS A 203 -4.00 -19.22 -6.36
N CYS A 204 -3.38 -18.91 -7.50
CA CYS A 204 -2.99 -19.94 -8.47
C CYS A 204 -1.54 -20.44 -8.35
N LYS A 205 -0.80 -20.01 -7.32
CA LYS A 205 0.60 -20.42 -7.03
C LYS A 205 1.64 -20.18 -8.12
N ARG A 206 1.27 -19.50 -9.22
CA ARG A 206 2.19 -19.11 -10.29
C ARG A 206 3.19 -18.08 -9.76
N ILE A 207 4.45 -18.27 -10.13
CA ILE A 207 5.57 -17.41 -9.76
C ILE A 207 5.77 -16.39 -10.89
N LEU A 208 5.99 -15.13 -10.51
CA LEU A 208 6.38 -14.03 -11.37
C LEU A 208 7.79 -13.59 -10.98
N SER A 209 8.70 -13.57 -11.95
CA SER A 209 10.02 -12.94 -11.78
C SER A 209 9.86 -11.42 -11.71
N ILE A 210 10.56 -10.79 -10.78
CA ILE A 210 10.55 -9.36 -10.58
C ILE A 210 11.83 -8.77 -11.15
N ASP A 211 11.68 -7.85 -12.08
CA ASP A 211 12.80 -7.11 -12.67
C ASP A 211 12.82 -5.67 -12.15
N ILE A 212 13.69 -5.40 -11.18
CA ILE A 212 13.95 -4.04 -10.70
C ILE A 212 15.46 -3.85 -10.75
N ASN A 213 15.88 -2.89 -11.57
CA ASN A 213 17.28 -2.57 -11.75
C ASN A 213 17.80 -1.89 -10.47
N ILE A 214 18.47 -2.67 -9.63
CA ILE A 214 18.93 -2.31 -8.31
C ILE A 214 20.39 -2.74 -8.22
N SER A 215 21.35 -1.82 -7.99
CA SER A 215 22.74 -2.21 -7.76
C SER A 215 22.82 -3.04 -6.46
N THR A 216 23.39 -4.24 -6.56
CA THR A 216 23.03 -5.40 -5.73
C THR A 216 23.52 -5.34 -4.29
N ASP A 217 24.71 -4.81 -4.03
CA ASP A 217 25.34 -5.00 -2.71
C ASP A 217 24.85 -3.98 -1.69
N ASN A 218 24.62 -2.75 -2.14
CA ASN A 218 24.16 -1.66 -1.27
C ASN A 218 22.67 -1.71 -0.96
N MET A 219 21.86 -2.26 -1.87
CA MET A 219 20.41 -2.20 -1.72
C MET A 219 19.83 -3.31 -0.84
N THR A 220 20.57 -4.40 -0.63
CA THR A 220 20.14 -5.49 0.26
C THR A 220 20.08 -5.00 1.72
N ASN A 221 21.12 -4.31 2.18
CA ASN A 221 21.16 -3.68 3.51
C ASN A 221 20.12 -2.56 3.64
N VAL A 222 19.97 -1.74 2.60
CA VAL A 222 18.90 -0.73 2.50
C VAL A 222 17.53 -1.34 2.67
N GLY A 223 17.24 -2.44 1.96
CA GLY A 223 15.96 -3.12 2.02
C GLY A 223 15.68 -3.60 3.45
N LYS A 224 16.68 -4.19 4.11
CA LYS A 224 16.58 -4.61 5.50
C LYS A 224 16.25 -3.46 6.45
N TYR A 225 16.99 -2.34 6.37
CA TYR A 225 16.71 -1.19 7.22
C TYR A 225 15.35 -0.54 6.92
N PHE A 226 14.96 -0.48 5.65
CA PHE A 226 13.64 -0.01 5.27
C PHE A 226 12.51 -0.85 5.90
N LEU A 227 12.70 -2.17 5.97
CA LEU A 227 11.78 -3.07 6.66
C LEU A 227 11.73 -2.77 8.17
N GLU A 228 12.89 -2.64 8.80
CA GLU A 228 12.99 -2.33 10.23
C GLU A 228 12.32 -0.99 10.59
N PHE A 229 12.58 0.06 9.81
CA PHE A 229 12.00 1.40 10.04
C PHE A 229 10.47 1.43 9.94
N ASN A 230 9.91 0.59 9.07
CA ASN A 230 8.47 0.54 8.82
C ASN A 230 7.75 -0.60 9.56
N ASN A 231 8.45 -1.37 10.41
CA ASN A 231 7.89 -2.56 11.04
C ASN A 231 6.59 -2.29 11.82
N HIS A 232 6.55 -1.18 12.55
CA HIS A 232 5.34 -0.76 13.26
C HIS A 232 4.14 -0.55 12.31
N ASN A 233 4.36 0.01 11.12
CA ASN A 233 3.30 0.20 10.13
C ASN A 233 2.83 -1.14 9.58
N TYR A 234 3.73 -2.10 9.36
CA TYR A 234 3.35 -3.46 8.93
C TYR A 234 2.48 -4.16 9.98
N ASN A 235 2.81 -4.01 11.27
CA ASN A 235 1.98 -4.54 12.35
C ASN A 235 0.59 -3.89 12.38
N GLN A 236 0.51 -2.57 12.16
CA GLN A 236 -0.79 -1.89 12.02
C GLN A 236 -1.61 -2.41 10.83
N ILE A 237 -0.98 -2.63 9.67
CA ILE A 237 -1.63 -3.23 8.49
C ILE A 237 -2.12 -4.65 8.80
N SER A 238 -1.29 -5.46 9.46
CA SER A 238 -1.67 -6.82 9.87
C SER A 238 -2.89 -6.81 10.79
N ASN A 239 -2.88 -5.95 11.82
CA ASN A 239 -4.00 -5.80 12.74
C ASN A 239 -5.27 -5.34 12.03
N TYR A 240 -5.16 -4.36 11.12
CA TYR A 240 -6.28 -3.90 10.31
C TYR A 240 -6.88 -5.05 9.49
N VAL A 241 -6.04 -5.78 8.75
CA VAL A 241 -6.48 -6.89 7.90
C VAL A 241 -7.11 -8.02 8.71
N ASN A 242 -6.58 -8.33 9.90
CA ASN A 242 -7.13 -9.36 10.78
C ASN A 242 -8.48 -8.97 11.40
N ASN A 243 -8.82 -7.69 11.44
CA ASN A 243 -10.07 -7.16 12.00
C ASN A 243 -11.12 -6.84 10.92
N ILE A 244 -10.87 -7.17 9.65
CA ILE A 244 -11.87 -7.04 8.58
C ILE A 244 -13.02 -8.03 8.84
N ASP A 245 -14.25 -7.51 8.86
CA ASP A 245 -15.46 -8.31 9.03
C ASP A 245 -16.29 -8.40 7.72
N GLN A 246 -17.39 -9.14 7.78
CA GLN A 246 -18.30 -9.37 6.65
C GLN A 246 -19.06 -8.12 6.17
N ASN A 247 -19.06 -7.04 6.94
CA ASN A 247 -19.72 -5.78 6.59
C ASN A 247 -18.72 -4.70 6.16
N SER A 248 -17.42 -4.98 6.31
CA SER A 248 -16.34 -4.04 6.05
C SER A 248 -16.23 -3.71 4.56
N ASN A 249 -16.06 -2.42 4.26
CA ASN A 249 -15.63 -1.99 2.94
C ASN A 249 -14.14 -2.29 2.77
N LEU A 250 -13.82 -3.28 1.93
CA LEU A 250 -12.44 -3.69 1.66
C LEU A 250 -11.57 -2.56 1.09
N LEU A 251 -12.16 -1.59 0.38
CA LEU A 251 -11.41 -0.50 -0.24
C LEU A 251 -10.89 0.54 0.77
N GLU A 252 -11.39 0.55 2.01
CA GLU A 252 -10.87 1.42 3.08
C GLU A 252 -9.40 1.12 3.42
N ILE A 253 -8.88 -0.05 3.04
CA ILE A 253 -7.46 -0.37 3.22
C ILE A 253 -6.54 0.65 2.54
N TYR A 254 -6.95 1.23 1.41
CA TYR A 254 -6.16 2.27 0.73
C TYR A 254 -6.08 3.54 1.58
N ASN A 255 -7.21 3.98 2.13
CA ASN A 255 -7.27 5.13 3.03
C ASN A 255 -6.50 4.89 4.33
N PHE A 256 -6.60 3.69 4.88
CA PHE A 256 -5.88 3.28 6.08
C PHE A 256 -4.36 3.35 5.86
N ILE A 257 -3.84 2.70 4.80
CA ILE A 257 -2.40 2.67 4.51
C ILE A 257 -1.85 4.07 4.23
N LYS A 258 -2.61 4.91 3.54
CA LYS A 258 -2.23 6.29 3.22
C LYS A 258 -2.05 7.18 4.47
N LYS A 259 -2.74 6.87 5.56
CA LYS A 259 -2.62 7.59 6.84
C LYS A 259 -1.39 7.17 7.65
N LEU A 260 -0.75 6.05 7.32
CA LEU A 260 0.41 5.55 8.07
C LEU A 260 1.65 6.42 7.81
N SER A 261 2.38 6.72 8.88
CA SER A 261 3.64 7.46 8.78
C SER A 261 4.75 6.55 8.26
N TYR A 262 5.03 6.59 6.96
CA TYR A 262 6.02 5.74 6.29
C TYR A 262 7.39 6.38 6.10
N PHE A 263 8.45 5.60 6.31
CA PHE A 263 9.81 6.07 6.08
C PHE A 263 10.04 6.09 4.59
N ASN A 264 10.51 7.22 4.08
CA ASN A 264 10.77 7.37 2.65
C ASN A 264 12.25 7.04 2.37
N PHE A 265 12.51 6.10 1.47
CA PHE A 265 13.86 5.68 1.11
C PHE A 265 14.70 6.83 0.53
N ARG A 266 14.08 7.81 -0.13
CA ARG A 266 14.77 9.01 -0.62
C ARG A 266 15.49 9.78 0.49
N ILE A 267 14.97 9.72 1.72
CA ILE A 267 15.62 10.28 2.90
C ILE A 267 16.93 9.54 3.18
N TYR A 268 16.89 8.20 3.13
CA TYR A 268 18.07 7.36 3.35
C TYR A 268 19.14 7.55 2.27
N SER A 269 18.77 7.54 0.98
CA SER A 269 19.75 7.69 -0.11
C SER A 269 20.50 9.03 0.00
N GLN A 270 19.81 10.10 0.36
CA GLN A 270 20.40 11.42 0.60
C GLN A 270 21.29 11.47 1.85
N ILE A 271 21.01 10.67 2.87
CA ILE A 271 21.90 10.56 4.05
C ILE A 271 23.18 9.84 3.64
N LYS A 272 23.07 8.77 2.83
CA LYS A 272 24.21 7.96 2.38
C LYS A 272 25.18 8.71 1.49
N GLU A 273 24.70 9.46 0.49
CA GLU A 273 25.56 10.26 -0.40
C GLU A 273 26.44 11.27 0.36
N ASN A 274 26.05 11.63 1.58
CA ASN A 274 26.75 12.61 2.39
C ASN A 274 27.71 12.00 3.43
N ASN A 275 27.70 10.68 3.68
CA ASN A 275 28.54 10.06 4.73
C ASN A 275 28.80 8.56 4.45
N GLU A 276 30.00 8.21 3.99
CA GLU A 276 30.38 6.83 3.65
C GLU A 276 30.68 5.92 4.88
N ASP A 277 30.95 6.48 6.07
CA ASP A 277 31.51 5.74 7.21
C ASP A 277 30.52 5.16 8.25
N TYR A 278 29.23 5.53 8.24
CA TYR A 278 28.29 5.16 9.32
C TYR A 278 27.56 3.81 9.15
N LEU A 279 28.08 2.90 8.32
CA LEU A 279 27.36 1.68 7.97
C LEU A 279 27.35 0.58 9.05
N ASN A 280 28.19 0.70 10.10
CA ASN A 280 28.28 -0.33 11.14
C ASN A 280 27.43 -0.04 12.39
N GLU A 281 27.00 1.20 12.60
CA GLU A 281 26.01 1.59 13.61
C GLU A 281 25.09 2.65 12.99
N LEU A 282 23.81 2.32 12.81
CA LEU A 282 22.83 3.25 12.25
C LEU A 282 22.60 4.44 13.19
N ILE A 283 23.47 5.45 13.09
CA ILE A 283 23.27 6.76 13.69
C ILE A 283 22.46 7.57 12.67
N ILE A 284 21.14 7.66 12.86
CA ILE A 284 20.33 8.60 12.07
C ILE A 284 20.84 10.01 12.43
N PRO A 285 21.39 10.78 11.46
CA PRO A 285 21.82 12.13 11.77
C PRO A 285 20.62 13.02 12.13
N ILE A 286 20.86 14.16 12.76
CA ILE A 286 19.80 15.15 13.02
C ILE A 286 19.34 15.73 11.67
N ILE A 287 18.36 15.09 11.06
CA ILE A 287 17.84 15.42 9.72
C ILE A 287 16.64 16.36 9.75
N PHE A 288 16.10 16.64 10.92
CA PHE A 288 14.90 17.46 11.07
C PHE A 288 15.20 18.95 11.19
N ILE A 289 16.45 19.37 11.40
CA ILE A 289 16.83 20.77 11.45
C ILE A 289 17.36 21.20 10.06
N PRO A 290 16.87 22.30 9.47
CA PRO A 290 17.43 22.82 8.23
C PRO A 290 18.84 23.38 8.43
N LEU A 291 19.77 22.96 7.57
CA LEU A 291 21.08 23.62 7.43
C LEU A 291 20.97 25.01 6.80
N ASN A 292 19.99 25.22 5.92
CA ASN A 292 19.71 26.51 5.30
C ASN A 292 18.31 26.99 5.69
N ASN A 293 18.26 27.98 6.58
CA ASN A 293 17.01 28.52 7.12
C ASN A 293 16.17 29.30 6.07
N ASN A 294 16.71 29.59 4.89
CA ASN A 294 15.96 30.23 3.80
C ASN A 294 15.05 29.25 3.05
N LYS A 295 15.28 27.93 3.18
CA LYS A 295 14.41 26.94 2.56
C LYS A 295 13.06 26.86 3.28
N SER A 296 11.98 26.80 2.51
CA SER A 296 10.61 26.60 3.02
C SER A 296 10.29 25.12 3.22
N THR A 297 10.94 24.23 2.46
CA THR A 297 10.69 22.79 2.47
C THR A 297 11.87 22.01 2.99
N CYS A 298 11.57 20.92 3.68
CA CYS A 298 12.51 19.97 4.22
C CYS A 298 13.36 19.35 3.13
N HIS A 299 14.66 19.32 3.35
CA HIS A 299 15.60 18.74 2.39
C HIS A 299 15.25 17.27 2.10
N TYR A 300 14.93 16.53 3.17
CA TYR A 300 14.76 15.08 3.16
C TYR A 300 13.35 14.64 2.74
N CYS A 301 12.31 15.10 3.43
CA CYS A 301 10.94 14.65 3.17
C CYS A 301 10.12 15.59 2.27
N LYS A 302 10.69 16.72 1.84
CA LYS A 302 10.06 17.76 1.01
C LYS A 302 8.81 18.43 1.61
N GLN A 303 8.43 18.09 2.84
CA GLN A 303 7.35 18.77 3.57
C GLN A 303 7.77 20.16 4.02
N ILE A 304 6.80 21.05 4.23
CA ILE A 304 7.06 22.40 4.72
C ILE A 304 7.62 22.32 6.15
N TYR A 305 8.65 23.12 6.44
CA TYR A 305 9.18 23.22 7.79
C TYR A 305 8.17 23.87 8.74
N SER A 306 8.02 23.29 9.93
CA SER A 306 7.34 23.91 11.06
C SER A 306 8.30 24.87 11.79
N MET A 307 7.76 25.73 12.65
CA MET A 307 8.55 26.63 13.50
C MET A 307 8.23 26.37 14.97
N THR A 308 9.25 26.45 15.83
CA THR A 308 9.04 26.39 17.28
C THR A 308 8.37 27.67 17.78
N SER A 309 7.52 27.57 18.80
CA SER A 309 6.70 28.70 19.26
C SER A 309 7.49 29.81 19.94
N LEU A 310 8.64 29.51 20.56
CA LEU A 310 9.42 30.48 21.34
C LEU A 310 10.51 31.17 20.52
N PHE A 311 11.17 30.44 19.64
CA PHE A 311 12.38 30.91 18.95
C PHE A 311 12.23 30.95 17.42
N ASN A 312 11.05 30.60 16.89
CA ASN A 312 10.80 30.46 15.45
C ASN A 312 11.85 29.59 14.74
N GLN A 313 12.43 28.62 15.46
CA GLN A 313 13.42 27.71 14.89
C GLN A 313 12.71 26.77 13.95
N LYS A 314 13.17 26.73 12.70
CA LYS A 314 12.60 25.79 11.72
C LYS A 314 12.98 24.36 12.08
N TYR A 315 12.01 23.46 12.00
CA TYR A 315 12.23 22.03 12.12
C TYR A 315 11.20 21.26 11.30
N CYS A 316 11.56 20.07 10.84
CA CYS A 316 10.67 19.21 10.08
C CYS A 316 10.01 18.23 11.03
N LYS A 317 8.70 18.40 11.28
CA LYS A 317 7.90 17.55 12.16
C LYS A 317 8.03 16.07 11.79
N ASN A 318 7.93 15.74 10.50
CA ASN A 318 8.03 14.35 10.05
C ASN A 318 9.41 13.76 10.32
N CYS A 319 10.49 14.47 9.96
CA CYS A 319 11.85 13.98 10.20
C CYS A 319 12.19 13.88 11.69
N LEU A 320 11.62 14.75 12.53
CA LEU A 320 11.79 14.68 13.98
C LEU A 320 11.10 13.44 14.55
N ASN A 321 9.87 13.16 14.12
CA ASN A 321 9.17 11.94 14.51
C ASN A 321 9.96 10.68 14.12
N TRP A 322 10.54 10.66 12.92
CA TRP A 322 11.43 9.57 12.48
C TRP A 322 12.65 9.42 13.38
N TYR A 323 13.32 10.53 13.68
CA TYR A 323 14.49 10.53 14.55
C TYR A 323 14.15 9.99 15.95
N ILE A 324 13.09 10.50 16.58
CA ILE A 324 12.66 10.07 17.91
C ILE A 324 12.28 8.58 17.92
N LYS A 325 11.42 8.15 16.99
CA LYS A 325 10.93 6.76 16.93
C LYS A 325 12.07 5.73 16.84
N TYR A 326 13.17 6.07 16.16
CA TYR A 326 14.27 5.14 15.99
C TYR A 326 15.35 5.27 17.05
N ALA A 327 15.70 6.49 17.46
CA ALA A 327 16.60 6.68 18.59
C ALA A 327 16.04 6.02 19.87
N THR A 328 14.72 5.81 19.93
CA THR A 328 14.04 5.09 21.01
C THR A 328 13.91 3.59 20.84
N SER A 329 14.27 3.03 19.68
CA SER A 329 14.16 1.58 19.43
C SER A 329 15.04 0.75 20.37
N ASN A 330 16.11 1.36 20.90
CA ASN A 330 17.05 0.75 21.85
C ASN A 330 17.21 1.55 23.16
N VAL A 331 16.53 2.70 23.32
CA VAL A 331 16.76 3.64 24.43
C VAL A 331 15.44 4.31 24.85
N ASN A 332 15.30 4.68 26.12
CA ASN A 332 14.14 5.44 26.59
C ASN A 332 14.01 6.78 25.84
N ILE A 333 12.79 7.18 25.45
CA ILE A 333 12.47 8.49 24.83
C ILE A 333 13.01 9.67 25.61
N LYS A 334 13.04 9.59 26.93
CA LYS A 334 13.64 10.60 27.81
C LYS A 334 15.13 10.77 27.54
N THR A 335 15.85 9.68 27.32
CA THR A 335 17.28 9.71 27.01
C THR A 335 17.54 10.32 25.63
N VAL A 336 16.72 9.99 24.63
CA VAL A 336 16.81 10.58 23.29
C VAL A 336 16.57 12.09 23.32
N ILE A 337 15.53 12.53 24.02
CA ILE A 337 15.18 13.95 24.13
C ILE A 337 16.25 14.71 24.93
N ASN A 338 16.77 14.12 26.01
CA ASN A 338 17.88 14.70 26.75
C ASN A 338 19.13 14.85 25.87
N ASN A 339 19.41 13.88 25.01
CA ASN A 339 20.53 13.96 24.06
C ASN A 339 20.32 15.04 22.98
N LEU A 340 19.07 15.40 22.68
CA LEU A 340 18.72 16.47 21.74
C LEU A 340 18.60 17.86 22.40
N ASP A 341 18.61 17.93 23.73
CA ASP A 341 18.37 19.15 24.53
C ASP A 341 17.11 19.93 24.08
N VAL A 342 16.00 19.20 23.85
CA VAL A 342 14.73 19.81 23.39
C VAL A 342 13.84 20.18 24.56
N TYR A 343 13.49 21.47 24.67
CA TYR A 343 12.52 21.98 25.63
C TYR A 343 11.09 22.01 25.03
N ILE A 344 10.17 21.24 25.60
CA ILE A 344 8.76 21.17 25.18
C ILE A 344 7.88 21.80 26.25
N LYS A 345 7.06 22.79 25.89
CA LYS A 345 6.08 23.43 26.78
C LYS A 345 4.67 23.21 26.22
N THR A 346 3.83 22.47 26.95
CA THR A 346 2.44 22.22 26.57
C THR A 346 1.53 23.34 27.08
N PRO A 347 0.55 23.83 26.29
CA PRO A 347 -0.43 24.79 26.75
C PRO A 347 -1.62 24.08 27.45
N ASN A 348 -1.43 23.74 28.73
CA ASN A 348 -2.39 23.50 29.84
C ASN A 348 -3.62 22.56 29.70
N THR A 349 -3.80 21.63 30.67
CA THR A 349 -4.66 21.83 31.87
C THR A 349 -4.52 20.71 32.93
N ASN A 350 -4.46 21.14 34.21
CA ASN A 350 -4.67 20.44 35.49
C ASN A 350 -3.70 19.35 36.00
N CYS A 351 -2.76 19.76 36.86
CA CYS A 351 -2.45 19.04 38.11
C CYS A 351 -2.38 20.07 39.26
N ASN A 352 -3.06 19.76 40.37
CA ASN A 352 -3.40 20.68 41.44
C ASN A 352 -2.20 21.13 42.29
N LYS A 353 -2.32 22.33 42.86
CA LYS A 353 -1.35 22.99 43.75
C LYS A 353 -1.12 22.18 45.05
N TYR A 354 0.14 22.26 45.52
CA TYR A 354 0.72 21.87 46.82
C TYR A 354 1.26 20.44 46.93
N GLU A 355 2.56 20.23 46.64
CA GLU A 355 3.53 19.37 47.36
C GLU A 355 4.95 19.49 46.73
N PRO A 356 6.06 19.06 47.39
CA PRO A 356 7.39 19.68 47.26
C PRO A 356 8.10 19.43 45.92
N ARG A 357 9.02 20.36 45.61
CA ARG A 357 10.00 20.28 44.50
C ARG A 357 10.87 19.02 44.62
N ASN A 358 10.38 17.89 44.13
CA ASN A 358 11.11 16.75 43.61
C ASN A 358 10.06 15.68 43.30
N LEU A 359 10.04 15.19 42.06
CA LEU A 359 9.16 14.16 41.51
C LEU A 359 7.83 14.63 40.91
N ARG A 360 7.65 14.25 39.63
CA ARG A 360 6.44 14.26 38.79
C ARG A 360 5.98 15.63 38.30
N ASP A 361 6.20 15.87 37.01
CA ASP A 361 5.21 16.38 36.05
C ASP A 361 5.89 16.63 34.70
N LEU A 362 6.08 15.56 33.92
CA LEU A 362 6.43 15.62 32.50
C LEU A 362 5.41 14.78 31.75
N ASN A 363 4.15 15.21 31.83
CA ASN A 363 3.07 14.66 31.03
C ASN A 363 3.23 15.16 29.59
N PHE A 364 3.64 14.23 28.74
CA PHE A 364 3.76 14.36 27.30
C PHE A 364 2.34 14.33 26.71
N CYS A 365 1.69 15.49 26.52
CA CYS A 365 0.55 15.55 25.60
C CYS A 365 0.52 16.88 24.84
N ASN A 366 0.92 16.82 23.57
CA ASN A 366 0.19 17.55 22.54
C ASN A 366 -1.04 16.71 22.20
N GLN A 367 -2.21 17.35 22.06
CA GLN A 367 -3.46 16.66 21.71
C GLN A 367 -3.37 15.84 20.41
N GLU A 368 -2.47 16.20 19.48
CA GLU A 368 -2.20 15.42 18.26
C GLU A 368 -1.28 14.19 18.46
N TRP A 369 -0.60 14.06 19.60
CA TRP A 369 0.42 13.02 19.86
C TRP A 369 -0.01 12.02 20.94
N CYS A 370 -1.23 12.17 21.46
CA CYS A 370 -1.85 11.30 22.48
C CYS A 370 -3.08 10.55 21.94
N GLU A 371 -3.17 10.28 20.63
CA GLU A 371 -4.20 9.39 20.08
C GLU A 371 -3.55 8.11 19.53
N ASN A 372 -3.71 7.03 20.32
CA ASN A 372 -3.53 5.59 20.07
C ASN A 372 -2.15 5.04 19.66
#